data_AF-A0A925IIZ1-F1
#
_entry.id   AF-A0A925IIZ1-F1
#
_cell.length_a   1.000
_cell.length_b   1.000
_cell.length_c   1.000
_cell.angle_alpha   90.00
_cell.angle_beta   90.00
_cell.angle_gamma   90.00
#
_symmetry.space_group_name_H-M   'P 1'
#
loop_
_entity.id
_entity.type
_entity.pdbx_description
1 polymer ?
#
loop_
_entity_poly.entity_id
_entity_poly.type
_entity_poly.pdbx_seq_one_letter_code
_entity_poly.pdbx_strand_id
1 'polypeptide(L)'
;MKKIILLSTLFILWFQLAVFSQARVGLSGGVAIAKMEGKVEGDGRAGLLTSLVVDAPIAKSKFSFHPVLSYVQKGQTEPSPAGTLIDKQYVALRYMELSANFLYNIGEKGSFFLGAGPSIDFNLPSKRVANIGELSTSTDILFGATPENDLRGV
;
A
#
# COMPACT_ATOMS: atom_id res chain seq x y z
N MET A 1 -22.03 31.13 5.68
CA MET A 1 -20.68 31.03 6.26
C MET A 1 -19.94 29.75 5.84
N LYS A 2 -20.51 28.54 5.99
CA LYS A 2 -19.87 27.27 5.59
C LYS A 2 -19.41 27.22 4.11
N LYS A 3 -20.20 27.79 3.20
CA LYS A 3 -19.91 27.85 1.76
C LYS A 3 -18.73 28.78 1.41
N ILE A 4 -18.53 29.84 2.19
CA ILE A 4 -17.42 30.79 2.00
C ILE A 4 -16.12 30.19 2.52
N ILE A 5 -16.18 29.50 3.66
CA ILE A 5 -15.04 28.75 4.21
C ILE A 5 -14.58 27.67 3.22
N LEU A 6 -15.53 26.89 2.67
CA LEU A 6 -15.23 25.87 1.67
C LEU A 6 -14.58 26.46 0.40
N LEU A 7 -15.09 27.60 -0.07
CA LEU A 7 -14.56 28.27 -1.26
C LEU A 7 -13.15 28.85 -1.00
N SER A 8 -12.90 29.40 0.18
CA SER A 8 -11.56 29.86 0.59
C SER A 8 -10.57 28.70 0.76
N THR A 9 -10.99 27.56 1.31
CA THR A 9 -10.12 26.37 1.40
C THR A 9 -9.80 25.82 0.01
N LEU A 10 -10.76 25.79 -0.91
CA LEU A 10 -10.51 25.41 -2.29
C LEU A 10 -9.52 26.38 -2.95
N PHE A 11 -9.69 27.69 -2.75
CA PHE A 11 -8.81 28.70 -3.35
C PHE A 11 -7.36 28.60 -2.85
N ILE A 12 -7.16 28.31 -1.56
CA ILE A 12 -5.82 28.08 -0.96
C ILE A 12 -5.18 26.80 -1.51
N LEU A 13 -5.96 25.72 -1.69
CA LEU A 13 -5.50 24.47 -2.31
C LEU A 13 -5.03 24.69 -3.76
N TRP A 14 -5.67 25.60 -4.50
CA TRP A 14 -5.36 25.85 -5.91
C TRP A 14 -4.20 26.83 -6.10
N PHE A 15 -4.04 27.80 -5.19
CA PHE A 15 -2.91 28.75 -5.22
C PHE A 15 -1.55 28.10 -4.90
N GLN A 16 -1.52 26.97 -4.18
CA GLN A 16 -0.28 26.23 -3.93
C GLN A 16 0.24 25.50 -5.18
N LEU A 17 -0.60 25.20 -6.17
CA LEU A 17 -0.19 24.50 -7.39
C LEU A 17 0.69 25.36 -8.32
N ALA A 18 0.60 26.69 -8.24
CA ALA A 18 1.43 27.59 -9.04
C ALA A 18 2.92 27.59 -8.64
N VAL A 19 3.24 27.19 -7.40
CA VAL A 19 4.63 27.01 -6.93
C VAL A 19 5.22 25.66 -7.39
N PHE A 20 4.37 24.71 -7.79
CA PHE A 20 4.74 23.36 -8.22
C PHE A 20 4.74 23.16 -9.75
N SER A 21 5.03 24.17 -10.57
CA SER A 21 4.97 23.99 -12.05
C SER A 21 5.91 22.91 -12.62
N GLN A 22 6.81 22.36 -11.79
CA GLN A 22 7.69 21.23 -12.11
C GLN A 22 7.24 19.89 -11.51
N ALA A 23 6.23 19.86 -10.63
CA ALA A 23 5.77 18.63 -10.03
C ALA A 23 4.94 17.82 -11.03
N ARG A 24 5.21 16.51 -11.09
CA ARG A 24 4.51 15.57 -11.97
C ARG A 24 3.65 14.66 -11.11
N VAL A 25 2.41 14.47 -11.51
CA VAL A 25 1.52 13.48 -10.89
C VAL A 25 1.39 12.31 -11.84
N GLY A 26 1.45 11.09 -11.30
CA GLY A 26 1.33 9.87 -12.07
C GLY A 26 0.50 8.82 -11.35
N LEU A 27 0.07 7.82 -12.12
CA LEU A 27 -0.49 6.59 -11.62
C LEU A 27 0.48 5.46 -11.95
N SER A 28 0.69 4.55 -11.02
CA SER A 28 1.44 3.33 -11.25
C SER A 28 0.58 2.12 -10.88
N GLY A 29 0.86 1.00 -11.55
CA GLY A 29 0.23 -0.28 -11.29
C GLY A 29 1.28 -1.38 -11.37
N GLY A 30 1.09 -2.43 -10.60
CA GLY A 30 2.05 -3.52 -10.54
C GLY A 30 1.51 -4.73 -9.79
N VAL A 31 2.43 -5.68 -9.60
CA VAL A 31 2.17 -6.92 -8.87
C VAL A 31 2.99 -6.90 -7.60
N ALA A 32 2.33 -7.11 -6.45
CA ALA A 32 2.99 -7.30 -5.17
C ALA A 32 3.11 -8.79 -4.88
N ILE A 33 4.34 -9.29 -4.77
CA ILE A 33 4.60 -10.66 -4.30
C ILE A 33 5.21 -10.54 -2.92
N ALA A 34 4.48 -11.01 -1.91
CA ALA A 34 4.94 -11.03 -0.53
C ALA A 34 4.97 -12.47 -0.04
N LYS A 35 6.05 -12.83 0.65
CA LYS A 35 6.13 -14.05 1.45
C LYS A 35 6.03 -13.60 2.91
N MET A 36 5.01 -14.07 3.63
CA MET A 36 4.92 -13.78 5.06
C MET A 36 5.60 -14.92 5.80
N GLU A 37 6.63 -14.60 6.57
CA GLU A 37 7.31 -15.56 7.42
C GLU A 37 6.77 -15.42 8.85
N GLY A 38 6.35 -16.54 9.43
CA GLY A 38 5.69 -16.60 10.74
C GLY A 38 5.55 -18.02 11.24
N LYS A 39 4.71 -18.24 12.26
CA LYS A 39 4.47 -19.57 12.84
C LYS A 39 3.76 -20.54 11.88
N VAL A 40 3.07 -20.01 10.87
CA VAL A 40 2.41 -20.79 9.83
C VAL A 40 3.17 -20.51 8.55
N GLU A 41 3.92 -21.50 8.07
CA GLU A 41 4.56 -21.43 6.75
C GLU A 41 3.49 -21.44 5.67
N GLY A 42 3.69 -20.68 4.60
CA GLY A 42 2.78 -20.67 3.48
C GLY A 42 3.39 -20.03 2.24
N ASP A 43 2.80 -20.35 1.10
CA ASP A 43 3.30 -19.89 -0.20
C ASP A 43 2.77 -18.50 -0.51
N GLY A 44 3.68 -17.58 -0.78
CA GLY A 44 3.37 -16.22 -1.20
C GLY A 44 2.53 -16.22 -2.49
N ARG A 45 1.53 -15.34 -2.54
CA ARG A 45 0.70 -15.11 -3.73
C ARG A 45 0.86 -13.70 -4.24
N ALA A 46 0.88 -13.60 -5.57
CA ALA A 46 0.80 -12.35 -6.27
C ALA A 46 -0.51 -11.62 -5.93
N GLY A 47 -0.41 -10.35 -5.60
CA GLY A 47 -1.53 -9.44 -5.42
C GLY A 47 -1.35 -8.17 -6.25
N LEU A 48 -2.37 -7.32 -6.20
CA LEU A 48 -2.42 -6.08 -6.95
C LEU A 48 -1.72 -4.95 -6.17
N LEU A 49 -0.97 -4.12 -6.88
CA LEU A 49 -0.45 -2.85 -6.39
C LEU A 49 -0.90 -1.73 -7.33
N THR A 50 -1.48 -0.67 -6.77
CA THR A 50 -1.85 0.54 -7.53
C THR A 50 -1.48 1.76 -6.71
N SER A 51 -0.79 2.72 -7.31
CA SER A 51 -0.30 3.88 -6.58
C SER A 51 -0.56 5.19 -7.30
N LEU A 52 -0.82 6.22 -6.50
CA LEU A 52 -0.73 7.62 -6.90
C LEU A 52 0.66 8.12 -6.52
N VAL A 53 1.39 8.65 -7.48
CA VAL A 53 2.75 9.17 -7.29
C VAL A 53 2.78 10.66 -7.58
N VAL A 54 3.55 11.40 -6.79
CA VAL A 54 3.93 12.77 -7.10
C VAL A 54 5.44 12.83 -7.14
N ASP A 55 6.01 13.42 -8.19
CA ASP A 55 7.44 13.73 -8.28
C ASP A 55 7.62 15.23 -8.25
N ALA A 56 8.26 15.74 -7.20
CA ALA A 56 8.53 17.15 -7.01
C ALA A 56 10.05 17.40 -6.99
N PRO A 57 10.63 17.92 -8.08
CA PRO A 57 12.05 18.30 -8.12
C PRO A 57 12.38 19.34 -7.04
N ILE A 58 13.46 19.10 -6.29
CA ILE A 58 13.92 20.01 -5.24
C ILE A 58 14.91 20.99 -5.88
N ALA A 59 14.43 22.19 -6.19
CA ALA A 59 15.20 23.25 -6.84
C ALA A 59 15.88 22.76 -8.14
N LYS A 60 16.94 23.47 -8.58
CA LYS A 60 17.76 23.07 -9.73
C LYS A 60 18.79 22.00 -9.34
N SER A 61 18.40 21.02 -8.53
CA SER A 61 19.29 19.97 -8.04
C SER A 61 18.97 18.62 -8.67
N LYS A 62 19.77 17.60 -8.32
CA LYS A 62 19.50 16.20 -8.68
C LYS A 62 18.50 15.53 -7.74
N PHE A 63 18.02 16.20 -6.71
CA PHE A 63 17.10 15.63 -5.73
C PHE A 63 15.64 15.89 -6.09
N SER A 64 14.80 14.90 -5.85
CA SER A 64 13.33 15.01 -5.92
C SER A 64 12.70 14.48 -4.64
N PHE A 65 11.60 15.09 -4.22
CA PHE A 65 10.69 14.50 -3.25
C PHE A 65 9.61 13.72 -4.00
N HIS A 66 9.44 12.44 -3.65
CA HIS A 66 8.60 11.49 -4.35
C HIS A 66 7.63 10.79 -3.38
N PRO A 67 6.60 11.50 -2.89
CA PRO A 67 5.57 10.88 -2.06
C PRO A 67 4.68 9.97 -2.90
N VAL A 68 4.35 8.81 -2.33
CA VAL A 68 3.57 7.76 -2.97
C VAL A 68 2.47 7.30 -2.04
N LEU A 69 1.24 7.23 -2.55
CA LEU A 69 0.12 6.59 -1.87
C LEU A 69 -0.29 5.35 -2.65
N SER A 70 -0.15 4.18 -2.06
CA SER A 70 -0.37 2.88 -2.70
C SER A 70 -1.50 2.12 -2.02
N TYR A 71 -2.36 1.49 -2.82
CA TYR A 71 -3.11 0.32 -2.40
C TYR A 71 -2.26 -0.92 -2.72
N VAL A 72 -2.01 -1.75 -1.70
CA VAL A 72 -1.18 -2.96 -1.82
C VAL A 72 -1.95 -4.15 -1.30
N GLN A 73 -2.10 -5.17 -2.14
CA GLN A 73 -2.64 -6.47 -1.74
C GLN A 73 -1.51 -7.49 -1.67
N LYS A 74 -1.36 -8.13 -0.50
CA LYS A 74 -0.39 -9.19 -0.23
C LYS A 74 -1.18 -10.47 0.05
N GLY A 75 -0.79 -11.59 -0.55
CA GLY A 75 -1.53 -12.85 -0.40
C GLY A 75 -0.63 -14.00 0.06
N GLN A 76 -1.21 -14.97 0.76
CA GLN A 76 -0.55 -16.23 1.12
C GLN A 76 -1.53 -17.40 1.07
N THR A 77 -1.02 -18.59 0.71
CA THR A 77 -1.71 -19.86 0.91
C THR A 77 -1.19 -20.49 2.19
N GLU A 78 -2.08 -20.78 3.13
CA GLU A 78 -1.75 -21.49 4.36
C GLU A 78 -2.09 -22.97 4.21
N PRO A 79 -1.29 -23.87 4.80
CA PRO A 79 -1.59 -25.30 4.82
C PRO A 79 -2.89 -25.57 5.59
N SER A 80 -3.53 -26.70 5.26
CA SER A 80 -4.72 -27.16 5.96
C SER A 80 -4.48 -27.23 7.46
N PRO A 81 -5.31 -26.58 8.29
CA PRO A 81 -5.25 -26.75 9.73
C PRO A 81 -5.49 -28.21 10.10
N ALA A 82 -4.57 -28.79 10.89
CA ALA A 82 -4.65 -30.18 11.31
C ALA A 82 -5.98 -30.47 12.03
N GLY A 83 -6.67 -31.54 11.62
CA GLY A 83 -7.95 -31.94 12.21
C GLY A 83 -9.19 -31.21 11.66
N THR A 84 -9.07 -30.49 10.55
CA THR A 84 -10.20 -29.82 9.86
C THR A 84 -10.47 -30.41 8.48
N LEU A 85 -11.69 -30.20 7.96
CA LEU A 85 -12.07 -30.54 6.57
C LEU A 85 -11.63 -29.45 5.55
N ILE A 86 -10.77 -28.51 5.97
CA ILE A 86 -10.36 -27.39 5.12
C ILE A 86 -9.24 -27.87 4.18
N ASP A 87 -9.51 -27.84 2.88
CA ASP A 87 -8.56 -28.29 1.87
C ASP A 87 -7.45 -27.26 1.65
N LYS A 88 -7.82 -25.98 1.61
CA LYS A 88 -6.88 -24.85 1.44
C LYS A 88 -7.42 -23.60 2.13
N GLN A 89 -6.49 -22.84 2.69
CA GLN A 89 -6.77 -21.54 3.28
C GLN A 89 -5.98 -20.45 2.54
N TYR A 90 -6.66 -19.36 2.21
CA TYR A 90 -6.09 -18.20 1.55
C TYR A 90 -6.21 -16.99 2.44
N VAL A 91 -5.11 -16.26 2.58
CA VAL A 91 -5.05 -15.00 3.31
C VAL A 91 -4.80 -13.90 2.29
N ALA A 92 -5.67 -12.89 2.28
CA ALA A 92 -5.55 -11.71 1.42
C ALA A 92 -5.51 -10.46 2.31
N LEU A 93 -4.30 -9.95 2.53
CA LEU A 93 -4.03 -8.73 3.29
C LEU A 93 -4.01 -7.52 2.37
N ARG A 94 -4.61 -6.44 2.83
CA ARG A 94 -4.75 -5.20 2.08
C ARG A 94 -4.29 -4.04 2.92
N TYR A 95 -3.51 -3.17 2.31
CA TYR A 95 -2.91 -2.01 2.96
C TYR A 95 -3.07 -0.78 2.09
N MET A 96 -3.24 0.35 2.78
CA MET A 96 -2.96 1.65 2.20
C MET A 96 -1.58 2.08 2.71
N GLU A 97 -0.60 2.13 1.82
CA GLU A 97 0.79 2.45 2.12
C GLU A 97 1.07 3.90 1.70
N LEU A 98 1.55 4.70 2.63
CA LEU A 98 2.01 6.06 2.38
C LEU A 98 3.53 6.11 2.56
N SER A 99 4.23 6.43 1.49
CA SER A 99 5.70 6.44 1.45
C SER A 99 6.21 7.83 1.07
N ALA A 100 7.18 8.34 1.81
CA ALA A 100 7.75 9.67 1.63
C ALA A 100 9.21 9.56 1.13
N ASN A 101 9.39 9.31 -0.16
CA ASN A 101 10.73 9.03 -0.71
C ASN A 101 11.47 10.31 -1.10
N PHE A 102 12.79 10.31 -0.87
CA PHE A 102 13.72 11.26 -1.49
C PHE A 102 14.54 10.52 -2.53
N LEU A 103 14.53 11.04 -3.76
CA LEU A 103 15.23 10.45 -4.90
C LEU A 103 16.45 11.30 -5.26
N TYR A 104 17.58 10.67 -5.52
CA TYR A 104 18.73 11.23 -6.20
C TYR A 104 18.75 10.74 -7.65
N ASN A 105 18.55 11.66 -8.59
CA ASN A 105 18.48 11.40 -10.02
C ASN A 105 19.88 11.37 -10.65
N ILE A 106 20.21 10.27 -11.32
CA ILE A 106 21.48 10.04 -12.01
C ILE A 106 21.27 10.19 -13.53
N GLY A 107 22.10 11.03 -14.14
CA GLY A 107 22.04 11.36 -15.57
C GLY A 107 21.22 12.62 -15.87
N GLU A 108 21.20 13.02 -17.15
CA GLU A 108 20.33 14.09 -17.61
C GLU A 108 18.89 13.55 -17.76
N LYS A 109 17.92 14.25 -17.17
CA LYS A 109 16.47 13.97 -17.29
C LYS A 109 15.96 12.66 -16.63
N GLY A 110 16.59 12.19 -15.55
CA GLY A 110 15.94 11.23 -14.63
C GLY A 110 15.83 9.79 -15.11
N SER A 111 16.74 9.34 -15.98
CA SER A 111 16.74 7.97 -16.51
C SER A 111 16.99 6.90 -15.44
N PHE A 112 17.75 7.23 -14.39
CA PHE A 112 18.01 6.38 -13.25
C PHE A 112 17.92 7.19 -11.97
N PHE A 113 17.47 6.56 -10.89
CA PHE A 113 17.41 7.19 -9.58
C PHE A 113 17.72 6.20 -8.48
N LEU A 114 18.22 6.72 -7.37
CA LEU A 114 18.34 6.02 -6.10
C LEU A 114 17.44 6.73 -5.10
N GLY A 115 16.63 5.96 -4.37
CA GLY A 115 15.64 6.53 -3.46
C GLY A 115 15.67 5.87 -2.10
N ALA A 116 15.38 6.66 -1.07
CA ALA A 116 15.09 6.16 0.26
C ALA A 116 14.08 7.06 0.95
N GLY A 117 13.27 6.48 1.83
CA GLY A 117 12.28 7.21 2.59
C GLY A 117 11.58 6.30 3.60
N PRO A 118 10.95 6.89 4.62
CA PRO A 118 10.06 6.16 5.48
C PRO A 118 8.77 5.81 4.74
N SER A 119 8.15 4.70 5.15
CA SER A 119 6.79 4.34 4.79
C SER A 119 5.97 4.04 6.04
N ILE A 120 4.67 4.24 5.93
CA ILE A 120 3.69 3.84 6.94
C ILE A 120 2.51 3.16 6.24
N ASP A 121 2.07 2.05 6.82
CA ASP A 121 1.00 1.22 6.28
C ASP A 121 -0.23 1.30 7.18
N PHE A 122 -1.39 1.47 6.57
CA PHE A 122 -2.69 1.40 7.24
C PHE A 122 -3.43 0.15 6.80
N ASN A 123 -3.90 -0.63 7.77
CA ASN A 123 -4.68 -1.83 7.50
C ASN A 123 -6.00 -1.48 6.81
N LEU A 124 -6.31 -2.18 5.73
CA LEU A 124 -7.62 -2.16 5.09
C LEU A 124 -8.35 -3.48 5.37
N PRO A 125 -9.68 -3.54 5.18
CA PRO A 125 -10.46 -4.77 5.36
C PRO A 125 -9.87 -5.94 4.57
N SER A 126 -9.29 -6.88 5.30
CA SER A 126 -8.57 -8.02 4.79
C SER A 126 -9.40 -9.28 5.03
N LYS A 127 -9.22 -10.30 4.18
CA LYS A 127 -10.08 -11.48 4.18
C LYS A 127 -9.27 -12.76 4.23
N ARG A 128 -9.81 -13.75 4.95
CA ARG A 128 -9.37 -15.13 4.93
C ARG A 128 -10.46 -15.98 4.27
N VAL A 129 -10.08 -16.74 3.26
CA VAL A 129 -10.98 -17.63 2.52
C VAL A 129 -10.57 -19.07 2.77
N ALA A 130 -11.49 -19.87 3.29
CA ALA A 130 -11.32 -21.30 3.51
C ALA A 130 -12.19 -22.09 2.52
N ASN A 131 -11.60 -23.09 1.87
CA ASN A 131 -12.31 -23.97 0.94
C ASN A 131 -12.52 -25.36 1.57
N ILE A 132 -13.74 -25.87 1.46
CA ILE A 132 -14.15 -27.22 1.83
C ILE A 132 -14.84 -27.82 0.60
N GLY A 133 -14.10 -28.60 -0.20
CA GLY A 133 -14.57 -29.04 -1.52
C GLY A 133 -14.88 -27.85 -2.44
N GLU A 134 -16.13 -27.77 -2.92
CA GLU A 134 -16.61 -26.66 -3.77
C GLU A 134 -17.11 -25.44 -2.97
N LEU A 135 -17.22 -25.55 -1.64
CA LEU A 135 -17.73 -24.47 -0.80
C LEU A 135 -16.59 -23.56 -0.33
N SER A 136 -16.71 -22.27 -0.61
CA SER A 136 -15.80 -21.23 -0.11
C SER A 136 -16.47 -20.40 0.98
N THR A 137 -15.83 -20.29 2.14
CA THR A 137 -16.26 -19.41 3.24
C THR A 137 -15.25 -18.28 3.41
N SER A 138 -15.73 -17.04 3.48
CA SER A 138 -14.90 -15.84 3.64
C SER A 138 -15.14 -15.22 5.02
N THR A 139 -14.04 -14.94 5.72
CA THR A 139 -14.03 -14.35 7.06
C THR A 139 -13.17 -13.09 7.05
N ASP A 140 -13.56 -12.09 7.84
CA ASP A 140 -12.75 -10.89 8.04
C ASP A 140 -11.55 -11.17 8.92
N ILE A 141 -10.40 -10.61 8.54
CA ILE A 141 -9.19 -10.65 9.34
C ILE A 141 -9.20 -9.44 10.26
N LEU A 142 -9.11 -9.69 11.57
CA LEU A 142 -9.06 -8.64 12.57
C LEU A 142 -7.61 -8.27 12.89
N PHE A 143 -7.32 -6.97 12.83
CA PHE A 143 -6.02 -6.40 13.18
C PHE A 143 -6.11 -5.68 14.52
N GLY A 144 -5.13 -5.89 15.40
CA GLY A 144 -5.04 -5.13 16.66
C GLY A 144 -4.13 -5.79 17.69
N ALA A 145 -4.07 -5.24 18.90
CA ALA A 145 -3.17 -5.72 19.96
C ALA A 145 -3.77 -6.81 20.87
N THR A 146 -5.09 -7.02 20.84
CA THR A 146 -5.76 -7.96 21.73
C THR A 146 -5.61 -9.42 21.26
N PRO A 147 -5.74 -10.41 22.17
CA PRO A 147 -5.64 -11.81 21.83
C PRO A 147 -6.64 -12.31 20.78
N GLU A 148 -7.76 -11.61 20.65
CA GLU A 148 -8.85 -11.94 19.72
C GLU A 148 -8.53 -11.58 18.26
N ASN A 149 -7.50 -10.76 18.01
CA ASN A 149 -7.10 -10.40 16.65
C ASN A 149 -6.26 -11.50 15.99
N ASP A 150 -6.55 -11.74 14.72
CA ASP A 150 -5.83 -12.69 13.87
C ASP A 150 -4.39 -12.26 13.64
N LEU A 151 -4.20 -10.98 13.31
CA LEU A 151 -2.89 -10.39 13.06
C LEU A 151 -2.62 -9.30 14.09
N ARG A 152 -1.64 -9.60 14.94
CA ARG A 152 -1.26 -8.72 16.03
C ARG A 152 -0.16 -7.78 15.58
N GLY A 153 -0.40 -6.48 15.75
CA GLY A 153 0.66 -5.48 15.65
C GLY A 153 1.68 -5.68 16.78
N VAL A 154 2.90 -5.17 16.56
CA VAL A 154 3.92 -5.02 17.61
C VAL A 154 3.52 -3.87 18.52
#